data_AF-B2A1T8-F1
#
_entry.id   AF-B2A1T8-F1
#
_cell.length_a   1.000
_cell.length_b   1.000
_cell.length_c   1.000
_cell.angle_alpha   90.00
_cell.angle_beta   90.00
_cell.angle_gamma   90.00
#
_symmetry.space_group_name_H-M   'P 1'
#
loop_
_entity.id
_entity.type
_entity.pdbx_description
1 polymer ?
#
loop_
_entity_poly.entity_id
_entity_poly.type
_entity_poly.pdbx_seq_one_letter_code
_entity_poly.pdbx_strand_id
1 'polypeptide(L)'
;MNQSYFGIMDDLTINKQLSVDKIKQLIDEASDIGMVGVYWTGGEPLMEYNDLLKLSDYSSRRSLRPTVITNGGLIGAYGNYKKQNQEILDRAGLFDLNTAEIVKSLKDAGVIRVYFSVDSSHTTLKSVYSDAYNAVPTEAVSRAINEFLNEGYGKKHTLDAIGHQLRITASSSGSLDEPTNQIVEERNE
;
A
#
# COMPACT_ATOMS: atom_id res chain seq x y z
N MET A 1 2.55 36.11 -43.00
CA MET A 1 3.48 36.01 -41.86
C MET A 1 2.62 35.77 -40.63
N ASN A 2 2.55 34.51 -40.19
CA ASN A 2 3.17 33.98 -38.95
C ASN A 2 2.48 34.53 -37.70
N GLN A 3 1.97 33.76 -36.74
CA GLN A 3 2.14 32.34 -36.42
C GLN A 3 0.98 31.91 -35.50
N SER A 4 0.50 30.69 -35.72
CA SER A 4 -0.19 29.82 -34.76
C SER A 4 0.59 29.66 -33.45
N TYR A 5 -0.07 29.62 -32.28
CA TYR A 5 0.39 28.77 -31.16
C TYR A 5 -0.79 28.40 -30.21
N PHE A 6 -1.07 27.09 -30.18
CA PHE A 6 -1.40 26.23 -29.02
C PHE A 6 -2.57 26.65 -28.09
N GLY A 7 -3.62 25.86 -27.88
CA GLY A 7 -3.65 24.39 -27.88
C GLY A 7 -3.06 23.84 -26.58
N ILE A 8 -3.75 24.06 -25.46
CA ILE A 8 -3.73 23.23 -24.24
C ILE A 8 -5.15 23.39 -23.69
N MET A 9 -6.12 22.61 -24.19
CA MET A 9 -6.57 21.42 -23.48
C MET A 9 -6.43 21.60 -21.96
N ASP A 10 -7.41 22.29 -21.37
CA ASP A 10 -7.93 21.93 -20.05
C ASP A 10 -8.44 20.48 -20.12
N ASP A 11 -7.55 19.53 -20.38
CA ASP A 11 -7.69 18.18 -19.88
C ASP A 11 -7.31 18.27 -18.41
N LEU A 12 -8.20 18.96 -17.66
CA LEU A 12 -8.43 18.71 -16.26
C LEU A 12 -8.70 17.22 -16.21
N THR A 13 -7.63 16.43 -16.08
CA THR A 13 -7.68 15.00 -15.83
C THR A 13 -8.49 14.86 -14.56
N ILE A 14 -9.81 14.70 -14.73
CA ILE A 14 -10.71 14.28 -13.69
C ILE A 14 -10.11 12.93 -13.31
N ASN A 15 -9.35 12.91 -12.21
CA ASN A 15 -8.86 11.70 -11.59
C ASN A 15 -10.11 10.95 -11.13
N LYS A 16 -10.79 10.29 -12.08
CA LYS A 16 -12.01 9.53 -11.83
C LYS A 16 -11.55 8.31 -11.05
N GLN A 17 -11.60 8.43 -9.72
CA GLN A 17 -11.49 7.29 -8.84
C GLN A 17 -12.53 6.26 -9.28
N LEU A 18 -12.13 4.98 -9.30
CA LEU A 18 -13.06 3.90 -9.57
C LEU A 18 -14.09 3.85 -8.44
N SER A 19 -15.37 3.71 -8.78
CA SER A 19 -16.39 3.46 -7.77
C SER A 19 -16.18 2.08 -7.14
N VAL A 20 -16.58 1.94 -5.87
CA VAL A 20 -16.57 0.66 -5.15
C VAL A 20 -17.28 -0.45 -5.95
N ASP A 21 -18.39 -0.14 -6.62
CA ASP A 21 -19.12 -1.11 -7.44
C ASP A 21 -18.32 -1.56 -8.66
N LYS A 22 -17.59 -0.64 -9.31
CA LYS A 22 -16.72 -1.02 -10.42
C LYS A 22 -15.56 -1.90 -9.95
N ILE A 23 -14.99 -1.62 -8.78
CA ILE A 23 -13.94 -2.45 -8.20
C ILE A 23 -14.46 -3.85 -7.86
N LYS A 24 -15.67 -3.97 -7.30
CA LYS A 24 -16.33 -5.27 -7.06
C LYS A 24 -16.54 -6.06 -8.35
N GLN A 25 -16.98 -5.39 -9.42
CA GLN A 25 -17.11 -6.03 -10.74
C GLN A 25 -15.75 -6.58 -11.21
N LEU A 26 -14.66 -5.83 -11.06
CA LEU A 26 -13.32 -6.29 -11.42
C LEU A 26 -12.85 -7.47 -10.56
N ILE A 27 -13.20 -7.49 -9.27
CA ILE A 27 -12.94 -8.61 -8.37
C ILE A 27 -13.67 -9.88 -8.83
N ASP A 28 -14.92 -9.75 -9.24
CA ASP A 28 -15.72 -10.87 -9.77
C ASP A 28 -15.10 -11.42 -11.05
N GLU A 29 -14.79 -10.54 -12.01
CA GLU A 29 -14.14 -10.92 -13.28
C GLU A 29 -12.79 -11.62 -13.02
N ALA A 30 -11.96 -11.09 -12.11
CA ALA A 30 -10.69 -11.69 -11.73
C ALA A 30 -10.86 -13.08 -11.10
N SER A 31 -11.83 -13.23 -10.20
CA SER A 31 -12.18 -14.51 -9.58
C SER A 31 -12.63 -15.53 -10.63
N ASP A 32 -13.51 -15.13 -11.55
CA ASP A 32 -14.09 -16.02 -12.57
C ASP A 32 -13.05 -16.57 -13.55
N ILE A 33 -11.98 -15.82 -13.83
CA ILE A 33 -10.86 -16.28 -14.66
C ILE A 33 -9.77 -17.04 -13.86
N GLY A 34 -9.99 -17.27 -12.56
CA GLY A 34 -9.09 -18.07 -11.72
C GLY A 34 -7.90 -17.30 -11.13
N MET A 35 -7.96 -15.97 -11.04
CA MET A 35 -6.97 -15.23 -10.26
C MET A 35 -7.07 -15.62 -8.78
N VAL A 36 -5.96 -15.45 -8.04
CA VAL A 36 -5.84 -15.92 -6.65
C VAL A 36 -5.55 -14.81 -5.65
N GLY A 37 -5.35 -13.57 -6.10
CA GLY A 37 -4.86 -12.49 -5.25
C GLY A 37 -5.28 -11.11 -5.73
N VAL A 38 -5.42 -10.20 -4.76
CA VAL A 38 -5.67 -8.77 -4.99
C VAL A 38 -4.65 -8.00 -4.16
N TYR A 39 -4.02 -7.00 -4.77
CA TYR A 39 -3.03 -6.15 -4.13
C TYR A 39 -3.58 -4.73 -4.02
N TRP A 40 -3.77 -4.27 -2.80
CA TRP A 40 -4.15 -2.89 -2.51
C TRP A 40 -2.89 -2.03 -2.44
N THR A 41 -2.78 -1.10 -3.39
CA THR A 41 -1.63 -0.23 -3.61
C THR A 41 -2.11 1.12 -4.15
N GLY A 42 -1.18 2.05 -4.37
CA GLY A 42 -1.44 3.42 -4.82
C GLY A 42 -1.27 4.39 -3.66
N GLY A 43 -0.23 5.25 -3.72
CA GLY A 43 0.12 6.24 -2.70
C GLY A 43 0.18 5.64 -1.29
N GLU A 44 -0.95 5.72 -0.57
CA GLU A 44 -1.20 5.02 0.69
C GLU A 44 -2.64 4.45 0.70
N PRO A 45 -2.84 3.11 0.58
CA PRO A 45 -4.18 2.52 0.45
C PRO A 45 -5.07 2.72 1.68
N LEU A 46 -4.48 2.99 2.84
CA LEU A 46 -5.20 3.28 4.08
C LEU A 46 -5.96 4.62 4.05
N MET A 47 -5.71 5.49 3.08
CA MET A 47 -6.46 6.74 2.91
C MET A 47 -7.97 6.52 2.69
N GLU A 48 -8.34 5.39 2.06
CA GLU A 48 -9.72 4.99 1.82
C GLU A 48 -10.10 3.81 2.74
N TYR A 49 -9.74 3.91 4.02
CA TYR A 49 -9.73 2.78 4.96
C TYR A 49 -11.02 1.95 4.99
N ASN A 50 -12.17 2.62 5.08
CA ASN A 50 -13.46 1.93 5.15
C ASN A 50 -13.77 1.13 3.89
N ASP A 51 -13.39 1.65 2.72
CA ASP A 51 -13.59 0.95 1.46
C ASP A 51 -12.55 -0.14 1.26
N LEU A 52 -11.31 0.07 1.71
CA LEU A 52 -10.29 -0.98 1.78
C LEU A 52 -10.78 -2.19 2.59
N LEU A 53 -11.39 -1.98 3.76
CA LEU A 53 -11.95 -3.06 4.58
C LEU A 53 -13.07 -3.80 3.85
N LYS A 54 -14.05 -3.07 3.30
CA LYS A 54 -15.18 -3.67 2.55
C LYS A 54 -14.71 -4.47 1.34
N LEU A 55 -13.75 -3.92 0.59
CA LEU A 55 -13.24 -4.53 -0.64
C LEU A 55 -12.33 -5.72 -0.34
N SER A 56 -11.56 -5.68 0.75
CA SER A 56 -10.77 -6.84 1.21
C SER A 56 -11.69 -7.99 1.62
N ASP A 57 -12.74 -7.70 2.40
CA ASP A 57 -13.72 -8.72 2.81
C ASP A 57 -14.44 -9.31 1.59
N TYR A 58 -14.87 -8.46 0.66
CA TYR A 58 -15.49 -8.89 -0.59
C TYR A 58 -14.55 -9.78 -1.41
N SER A 59 -13.29 -9.38 -1.59
CA SER A 59 -12.27 -10.15 -2.32
C SER A 59 -12.02 -11.51 -1.66
N SER A 60 -11.92 -11.55 -0.33
CA SER A 60 -11.76 -12.78 0.44
C SER A 60 -12.95 -13.74 0.23
N ARG A 61 -14.18 -13.22 0.25
CA ARG A 61 -15.40 -14.00 -0.04
C ARG A 61 -15.44 -14.53 -1.48
N ARG A 62 -14.69 -13.94 -2.40
CA ARG A 62 -14.46 -14.41 -3.77
C ARG A 62 -13.22 -15.30 -3.92
N SER A 63 -12.72 -15.87 -2.82
CA SER A 63 -11.52 -16.75 -2.80
C SER A 63 -10.23 -16.09 -3.30
N LEU A 64 -10.22 -14.76 -3.45
CA LEU A 64 -8.99 -14.01 -3.70
C LEU A 64 -8.28 -13.77 -2.37
N ARG A 65 -6.97 -13.58 -2.43
CA ARG A 65 -6.10 -13.33 -1.28
C ARG A 65 -5.75 -11.84 -1.20
N PRO A 66 -6.44 -11.05 -0.36
CA PRO A 66 -6.17 -9.61 -0.25
C PRO A 66 -4.82 -9.38 0.41
N THR A 67 -4.03 -8.51 -0.21
CA THR A 67 -2.70 -8.11 0.25
C THR A 67 -2.60 -6.59 0.26
N VAL A 68 -2.13 -6.01 1.36
CA VAL A 68 -1.93 -4.54 1.46
C VAL A 68 -0.46 -4.20 1.27
N ILE A 69 -0.16 -3.15 0.50
CA ILE A 69 1.17 -2.56 0.36
C ILE A 69 1.12 -1.14 0.93
N THR A 70 1.86 -0.87 2.00
CA THR A 70 1.78 0.39 2.76
C THR A 70 3.16 0.82 3.26
N ASN A 71 3.36 2.09 3.57
CA ASN A 71 4.56 2.54 4.30
C ASN A 71 4.46 2.28 5.82
N GLY A 72 3.29 1.86 6.32
CA GLY A 72 3.05 1.53 7.72
C GLY A 72 2.87 2.73 8.65
N GLY A 73 3.02 3.97 8.16
CA GLY A 73 2.95 5.19 8.95
C GLY A 73 1.59 5.40 9.60
N LEU A 74 0.50 5.27 8.83
CA LEU A 74 -0.85 5.50 9.36
C LEU A 74 -1.27 4.43 10.39
N ILE A 75 -0.91 3.15 10.18
CA ILE A 75 -1.18 2.06 11.14
C ILE A 75 -0.40 2.28 12.45
N GLY A 76 0.88 2.65 12.30
CA GLY A 76 1.81 2.77 13.39
C GLY A 76 1.80 4.12 14.09
N ALA A 77 0.92 5.05 13.72
CA ALA A 77 1.00 6.42 14.19
C ALA A 77 0.78 6.55 15.70
N TYR A 78 1.69 7.23 16.40
CA TYR A 78 1.54 7.65 17.80
C TYR A 78 2.36 8.91 18.09
N GLY A 79 2.29 9.42 19.32
CA GLY A 79 3.10 10.56 19.75
C GLY A 79 2.81 11.85 18.97
N ASN A 80 3.85 12.63 18.66
CA ASN A 80 3.70 13.85 17.89
C ASN A 80 3.42 13.56 16.42
N TYR A 81 3.95 12.45 15.88
CA TYR A 81 3.65 12.01 14.52
C TYR A 81 2.14 11.81 14.30
N LYS A 82 1.42 11.16 15.23
CA LYS A 82 -0.05 11.04 15.14
C LYS A 82 -0.75 12.40 15.15
N LYS A 83 -0.31 13.32 16.01
CA LYS A 83 -0.89 14.67 16.11
C LYS A 83 -0.65 15.50 14.85
N GLN A 84 0.56 15.44 14.30
CA GLN A 84 0.94 16.19 13.09
C GLN A 84 0.21 15.67 11.85
N ASN A 85 -0.14 14.38 11.82
CA ASN A 85 -0.90 13.75 10.74
C ASN A 85 -2.39 13.62 11.06
N GLN A 86 -2.92 14.40 12.01
CA GLN A 86 -4.31 14.30 12.43
C GLN A 86 -5.30 14.43 11.26
N GLU A 87 -5.14 15.45 10.41
CA GLU A 87 -6.06 15.67 9.29
C GLU A 87 -6.14 14.45 8.34
N ILE A 88 -4.98 13.84 8.06
CA ILE A 88 -4.88 12.66 7.20
C ILE A 88 -5.55 11.46 7.86
N LEU A 89 -5.28 11.25 9.16
CA LEU A 89 -5.87 10.16 9.94
C LEU A 89 -7.38 10.33 10.12
N ASP A 90 -7.87 11.55 10.34
CA ASP A 90 -9.29 11.87 10.44
C ASP A 90 -9.99 11.55 9.12
N ARG A 91 -9.41 11.99 8.00
CA ARG A 91 -9.93 11.71 6.65
C ARG A 91 -10.00 10.21 6.36
N ALA A 92 -8.98 9.47 6.79
CA ALA A 92 -8.94 8.01 6.66
C ALA A 92 -9.87 7.30 7.66
N GLY A 93 -10.42 7.98 8.68
CA GLY A 93 -11.18 7.33 9.76
C GLY A 93 -10.32 6.49 10.72
N LEU A 94 -9.04 6.82 10.83
CA LEU A 94 -8.03 6.10 11.63
C LEU A 94 -7.64 6.84 12.91
N PHE A 95 -8.00 8.12 13.06
CA PHE A 95 -7.50 8.94 14.16
C PHE A 95 -7.88 8.41 15.54
N ASP A 96 -9.10 7.91 15.72
CA ASP A 96 -9.56 7.37 17.00
C ASP A 96 -9.13 5.92 17.23
N LEU A 97 -8.57 5.27 16.21
CA LEU A 97 -8.09 3.90 16.31
C LEU A 97 -6.65 3.85 16.81
N ASN A 98 -6.35 2.80 17.56
CA ASN A 98 -4.99 2.41 17.89
C ASN A 98 -4.49 1.31 16.94
N THR A 99 -3.17 1.08 16.93
CA THR A 99 -2.51 0.10 16.05
C THR A 99 -3.16 -1.28 16.10
N ALA A 100 -3.51 -1.79 17.28
CA ALA A 100 -4.11 -3.11 17.43
C ALA A 100 -5.51 -3.19 16.80
N GLU A 101 -6.33 -2.15 16.98
CA GLU A 101 -7.66 -2.07 16.36
C GLU A 101 -7.58 -2.03 14.83
N ILE A 102 -6.60 -1.30 14.28
CA ILE A 102 -6.36 -1.23 12.84
C ILE A 102 -5.94 -2.60 12.30
N VAL A 103 -4.93 -3.22 12.90
CA VAL A 103 -4.43 -4.53 12.45
C VAL A 103 -5.52 -5.61 12.57
N LYS A 104 -6.25 -5.63 13.70
CA LYS A 104 -7.35 -6.56 13.91
C LYS A 104 -8.44 -6.39 12.86
N SER A 105 -8.86 -5.17 12.56
CA SER A 105 -9.92 -4.94 11.58
C SER A 105 -9.48 -5.26 10.14
N LEU A 106 -8.21 -5.04 9.78
CA LEU A 106 -7.65 -5.53 8.50
C LEU A 106 -7.67 -7.06 8.41
N LYS A 107 -7.30 -7.75 9.50
CA LYS A 107 -7.36 -9.22 9.58
C LYS A 107 -8.79 -9.74 9.50
N ASP A 108 -9.71 -9.12 10.24
CA ASP A 108 -11.13 -9.46 10.22
C ASP A 108 -11.75 -9.24 8.83
N ALA A 109 -11.26 -8.25 8.07
CA ALA A 109 -11.60 -8.02 6.67
C ALA A 109 -10.92 -8.99 5.69
N GLY A 110 -10.22 -10.02 6.18
CA GLY A 110 -9.63 -11.06 5.34
C GLY A 110 -8.31 -10.68 4.67
N VAL A 111 -7.65 -9.58 5.08
CA VAL A 111 -6.26 -9.33 4.64
C VAL A 111 -5.37 -10.46 5.16
N ILE A 112 -4.63 -11.11 4.26
CA ILE A 112 -3.78 -12.25 4.63
C ILE A 112 -2.29 -11.93 4.60
N ARG A 113 -1.92 -10.79 4.01
CA ARG A 113 -0.53 -10.38 3.83
C ARG A 113 -0.44 -8.85 3.81
N VAL A 114 0.64 -8.34 4.40
CA VAL A 114 1.00 -6.92 4.32
C VAL A 114 2.47 -6.80 3.93
N TYR A 115 2.76 -5.91 3.00
CA TYR A 115 4.12 -5.49 2.65
C TYR A 115 4.36 -4.07 3.15
N PHE A 116 5.44 -3.88 3.90
CA PHE A 116 5.90 -2.58 4.35
C PHE A 116 6.96 -2.06 3.39
N SER A 117 6.65 -0.96 2.69
CA SER A 117 7.63 -0.23 1.89
C SER A 117 8.40 0.71 2.79
N VAL A 118 9.67 0.39 3.06
CA VAL A 118 10.57 1.20 3.86
C VAL A 118 11.72 1.66 2.97
N ASP A 119 11.72 2.94 2.63
CA ASP A 119 12.74 3.56 1.79
C ASP A 119 13.29 4.84 2.40
N SER A 120 14.46 5.28 1.95
CA SER A 120 15.13 6.47 2.48
C SER A 120 14.50 7.80 2.06
N SER A 121 13.61 7.79 1.05
CA SER A 121 12.89 8.99 0.59
C SER A 121 11.66 9.31 1.43
N HIS A 122 11.03 8.31 2.04
CA HIS A 122 9.77 8.45 2.77
C HIS A 122 9.87 8.01 4.24
N THR A 123 11.01 7.44 4.67
CA THR A 123 11.22 6.99 6.06
C THR A 123 12.34 7.77 6.73
N THR A 124 12.22 8.01 8.04
CA THR A 124 13.22 8.74 8.82
C THR A 124 13.56 8.03 10.13
N LEU A 125 14.81 8.20 10.58
CA LEU A 125 15.29 7.77 11.91
C LEU A 125 14.93 8.76 13.03
N LYS A 126 14.30 9.88 12.67
CA LYS A 126 13.74 10.81 13.65
C LYS A 126 12.68 10.11 14.51
N SER A 127 12.67 10.41 15.80
CA SER A 127 11.67 9.87 16.73
C SER A 127 10.25 10.37 16.39
N VAL A 128 9.22 9.59 16.73
CA VAL A 128 7.81 10.01 16.62
C VAL A 128 7.44 11.25 17.46
N TYR A 129 8.31 11.68 18.37
CA TYR A 129 8.13 12.90 19.16
C TYR A 129 8.82 14.12 18.55
N SER A 130 9.54 13.97 17.45
CA SER A 130 10.18 15.07 16.73
C SER A 130 9.37 15.53 15.53
N ASP A 131 9.73 16.68 14.98
CA ASP A 131 9.14 17.22 13.76
C ASP A 131 9.66 16.43 12.54
N ALA A 132 8.89 15.41 12.20
CA ALA A 132 9.09 14.53 11.05
C ALA A 132 8.01 14.83 9.99
N TYR A 133 8.16 15.97 9.30
CA TYR A 133 7.28 16.35 8.20
C TYR A 133 7.54 15.49 6.97
N ASN A 134 6.47 15.00 6.33
CA ASN A 134 6.50 14.24 5.08
C ASN A 134 7.38 12.97 5.09
N ALA A 135 7.71 12.47 6.28
CA ALA A 135 8.49 11.25 6.43
C ALA A 135 7.90 10.42 7.58
N VAL A 136 7.91 9.11 7.42
CA VAL A 136 7.43 8.14 8.40
C VAL A 136 8.57 7.79 9.36
N PRO A 137 8.44 8.04 10.67
CA PRO A 137 9.39 7.55 11.65
C PRO A 137 9.50 6.02 11.61
N THR A 138 10.71 5.47 11.62
CA THR A 138 10.92 4.01 11.69
C THR A 138 10.28 3.37 12.91
N GLU A 139 10.14 4.13 14.00
CA GLU A 139 9.42 3.73 15.21
C GLU A 139 7.93 3.44 14.95
N ALA A 140 7.26 4.25 14.11
CA ALA A 140 5.87 4.01 13.72
C ALA A 140 5.76 2.74 12.87
N VAL A 141 6.64 2.58 11.86
CA VAL A 141 6.68 1.36 11.03
C VAL A 141 6.92 0.11 11.89
N SER A 142 7.88 0.18 12.82
CA SER A 142 8.19 -0.93 13.73
C SER A 142 7.01 -1.30 14.63
N ARG A 143 6.28 -0.30 15.14
CA ARG A 143 5.06 -0.51 15.91
C ARG A 143 4.00 -1.26 15.09
N ALA A 144 3.77 -0.86 13.84
CA ALA A 144 2.85 -1.55 12.95
C ALA A 144 3.28 -3.01 12.70
N ILE A 145 4.54 -3.24 12.29
CA ILE A 145 5.09 -4.58 12.04
C ILE A 145 4.92 -5.50 13.26
N ASN A 146 5.26 -5.00 14.45
CA ASN A 146 5.14 -5.78 15.67
C ASN A 146 3.71 -6.23 15.95
N GLU A 147 2.72 -5.38 15.66
CA GLU A 147 1.32 -5.71 15.87
C GLU A 147 0.82 -6.74 14.84
N PHE A 148 1.20 -6.65 13.57
CA PHE A 148 0.93 -7.71 12.59
C PHE A 148 1.55 -9.06 12.99
N LEU A 149 2.77 -9.05 13.56
CA LEU A 149 3.39 -10.26 14.07
C LEU A 149 2.62 -10.83 15.27
N ASN A 150 2.09 -9.99 16.16
CA ASN A 150 1.25 -10.42 17.28
C ASN A 150 -0.06 -11.06 16.78
N GLU A 151 -0.61 -10.55 15.68
CA GLU A 151 -1.81 -11.08 15.02
C GLU A 151 -1.56 -12.31 14.11
N GLY A 152 -0.32 -12.79 14.03
CA GLY A 152 0.03 -14.05 13.37
C GLY A 152 0.38 -13.95 11.89
N TYR A 153 0.65 -12.75 11.37
CA TYR A 153 1.08 -12.56 9.97
C TYR A 153 2.52 -13.02 9.70
N GLY A 154 3.26 -13.45 10.72
CA GLY A 154 4.62 -13.93 10.59
C GLY A 154 5.17 -14.51 11.89
N LYS A 155 6.49 -14.71 11.93
CA LYS A 155 7.21 -15.21 13.11
C LYS A 155 8.34 -14.25 13.47
N LYS A 156 8.51 -13.97 14.76
CA LYS A 156 9.70 -13.28 15.28
C LYS A 156 10.84 -14.29 15.31
N HIS A 157 11.89 -14.02 14.55
CA HIS A 157 13.13 -14.80 14.57
C HIS A 157 14.13 -14.16 15.52
N THR A 158 14.89 -14.96 16.26
CA THR A 158 16.08 -14.48 16.98
C THR A 158 17.14 -14.03 15.96
N LEU A 159 17.95 -13.02 16.30
CA LEU A 159 18.97 -12.46 15.39
C LEU A 159 19.90 -13.52 14.79
N ASP A 160 20.19 -14.59 15.55
CA ASP A 160 21.04 -15.71 15.13
C ASP A 160 20.42 -16.59 14.02
N ALA A 161 19.12 -16.43 13.73
CA ALA A 161 18.40 -17.23 12.74
C ALA A 161 18.35 -16.61 11.33
N ILE A 162 18.92 -15.41 11.13
CA ILE A 162 18.95 -14.75 9.82
C ILE A 162 20.15 -15.27 9.01
N GLY A 163 20.07 -16.55 8.61
CA GLY A 163 20.81 -17.01 7.44
C GLY A 163 20.34 -16.18 6.24
N HIS A 164 21.27 -15.61 5.47
CA HIS A 164 20.96 -14.69 4.38
C HIS A 164 20.00 -15.35 3.35
N GLN A 165 18.71 -14.99 3.41
CA GLN A 165 17.75 -15.33 2.36
C GLN A 165 17.58 -14.11 1.45
N LEU A 166 18.14 -14.19 0.25
CA LEU A 166 17.95 -13.19 -0.79
C LEU A 166 16.59 -13.41 -1.46
N ARG A 167 15.65 -12.47 -1.27
CA ARG A 167 14.43 -12.38 -2.09
C ARG A 167 14.53 -11.11 -2.93
N ILE A 168 14.62 -11.28 -4.24
CA ILE A 168 14.59 -10.18 -5.22
C ILE A 168 13.15 -10.03 -5.71
N THR A 169 12.58 -8.85 -5.53
CA THR A 169 11.32 -8.45 -6.16
C THR A 169 11.62 -7.22 -7.02
N ALA A 170 11.43 -7.32 -8.33
CA ALA A 170 11.55 -6.20 -9.25
C ALA A 170 10.14 -5.76 -9.67
N SER A 171 9.84 -4.47 -9.52
CA SER A 171 8.62 -3.85 -10.04
C SER A 171 9.01 -2.68 -10.94
N SER A 172 8.54 -2.69 -12.19
CA SER A 172 8.62 -1.54 -13.09
C SER A 172 7.33 -0.74 -12.99
N SER A 173 7.39 0.49 -12.47
CA SER A 173 6.32 1.47 -12.62
C SER A 173 6.71 2.44 -13.72
N GLY A 174 6.26 2.16 -14.94
CA GLY A 174 6.36 3.04 -16.10
C GLY A 174 5.28 2.64 -17.10
N SER A 175 4.65 3.60 -17.76
CA SER A 175 3.82 3.33 -18.91
C SER A 175 4.71 2.73 -20.02
N LEU A 176 4.49 1.45 -20.33
CA LEU A 176 4.98 0.88 -21.57
C LEU A 176 4.10 1.47 -22.67
N ASP A 177 4.56 2.58 -23.26
CA ASP A 177 3.83 3.21 -24.37
C ASP A 177 3.76 2.28 -25.61
N GLU A 178 4.62 1.25 -25.67
CA GLU A 178 4.51 0.16 -26.64
C GLU A 178 4.76 -1.22 -26.01
N PRO A 179 3.96 -2.26 -26.36
CA PRO A 179 4.21 -3.63 -25.92
C PRO A 179 5.48 -4.17 -26.58
N THR A 180 6.51 -4.45 -25.77
CA THR A 180 7.70 -5.14 -26.26
C THR A 180 7.42 -6.65 -26.35
N ASN A 181 6.84 -7.09 -27.47
CA ASN A 181 6.78 -8.52 -27.82
C ASN A 181 8.16 -9.08 -28.22
N GLN A 182 9.24 -8.33 -28.01
CA GLN A 182 10.59 -8.76 -28.32
C GLN A 182 11.21 -9.42 -27.09
N ILE A 183 11.36 -10.74 -27.16
CA ILE A 183 12.30 -11.48 -26.32
C ILE A 183 13.68 -11.00 -26.73
N VAL A 184 14.36 -10.26 -25.85
CA VAL A 184 15.77 -9.91 -26.06
C VAL A 184 16.58 -11.18 -25.81
N GLU A 185 17.01 -11.85 -26.87
CA GLU A 185 17.99 -12.94 -26.76
C GLU A 185 19.34 -12.35 -26.31
N GLU A 186 19.90 -12.90 -25.23
CA GLU A 186 21.21 -12.51 -24.74
C GLU A 186 22.25 -12.66 -25.84
N ARG A 187 22.94 -11.55 -26.18
CA ARG A 187 24.14 -11.61 -27.02
C ARG A 187 25.27 -12.19 -26.17
N ASN A 188 25.65 -13.42 -26.48
CA ASN A 188 26.93 -13.96 -26.05
C ASN A 188 28.04 -13.20 -26.80
N GLU A 189 28.72 -12.28 -26.10
CA GLU A 189 30.04 -11.76 -26.48
C GLU A 189 31.12 -12.45 -25.65
#